data_AF-A0A1I7S8I4-F1
#
_entry.id   AF-A0A1I7S8I4-F1
#
_cell.length_a   1.000
_cell.length_b   1.000
_cell.length_c   1.000
_cell.angle_alpha   90.00
_cell.angle_beta   90.00
_cell.angle_gamma   90.00
#
_symmetry.space_group_name_H-M   'P 1'
#
loop_
_entity.id
_entity.type
_entity.pdbx_description
1 polymer ?
#
loop_
_entity_poly.entity_id
_entity_poly.type
_entity_poly.pdbx_seq_one_letter_code
_entity_poly.pdbx_strand_id
1 'polypeptide(L)'
;MVVECGVAPTGLPYSKPTSPRGMRSTKSRGIIHSVLEKGTARLICDEDFRTLRGILITDNDDTFSIFGTLRSHEDPSTSHEFPMDITIVDGDTADRYELLAVNVTLDHFQHPVTLAEHTVIKIDHPAFKFHTTEVLIGNKADVAIHRFIDPKFSHENEKKVLVGQMTLKVVAQERTAPTTRRLSECLSPSCTEEVIEQTDDFLA
;
A
#
# COMPACT_ATOMS: atom_id res chain seq x y z
N MET A 1 -11.84 -0.82 -1.00
CA MET A 1 -11.26 -2.07 -0.47
C MET A 1 -10.13 -1.65 0.44
N VAL A 2 -10.25 -1.93 1.74
CA VAL A 2 -9.28 -1.57 2.78
C VAL A 2 -8.54 -2.85 3.14
N VAL A 3 -7.23 -2.89 2.96
CA VAL A 3 -6.40 -4.09 3.13
C VAL A 3 -5.41 -3.84 4.26
N GLU A 4 -5.64 -4.45 5.43
CA GLU A 4 -4.66 -4.46 6.51
C GLU A 4 -3.52 -5.45 6.18
N CYS A 5 -2.29 -4.94 6.06
CA CYS A 5 -1.10 -5.79 5.92
C CYS A 5 -0.63 -6.34 7.28
N GLY A 6 -0.57 -7.67 7.41
CA GLY A 6 0.01 -8.35 8.58
C GLY A 6 1.46 -8.81 8.32
N VAL A 7 2.30 -8.74 9.35
CA VAL A 7 3.66 -9.32 9.36
C VAL A 7 3.58 -10.81 9.68
N ALA A 8 4.28 -11.66 8.91
CA ALA A 8 4.30 -13.10 9.12
C ALA A 8 5.03 -13.48 10.44
N PRO A 9 4.45 -14.31 11.32
CA PRO A 9 5.14 -14.80 12.51
C PRO A 9 6.10 -15.95 12.17
N THR A 10 7.28 -15.89 12.80
CA THR A 10 8.37 -16.85 12.74
C THR A 10 8.15 -18.07 13.67
N GLY A 11 8.23 -19.28 13.12
CA GLY A 11 8.84 -20.50 13.69
C GLY A 11 8.41 -21.14 15.03
N LEU A 12 7.68 -22.28 14.91
CA LEU A 12 7.75 -23.57 15.67
C LEU A 12 7.14 -23.72 17.10
N PRO A 13 6.79 -24.96 17.58
CA PRO A 13 6.59 -26.27 16.93
C PRO A 13 5.20 -26.93 17.19
N TYR A 14 5.00 -28.06 16.50
CA TYR A 14 3.87 -29.01 16.50
C TYR A 14 3.20 -29.35 17.86
N SER A 15 1.85 -29.40 17.85
CA SER A 15 1.06 -30.32 18.67
C SER A 15 -0.23 -30.74 17.93
N LYS A 16 -0.41 -32.04 17.67
CA LYS A 16 -1.67 -32.61 17.16
C LYS A 16 -2.73 -32.61 18.26
N PRO A 17 -4.01 -32.37 17.91
CA PRO A 17 -5.08 -33.15 18.52
C PRO A 17 -5.98 -33.84 17.49
N THR A 18 -6.44 -35.01 17.92
CA THR A 18 -7.39 -35.96 17.36
C THR A 18 -8.71 -35.35 16.85
N SER A 19 -9.17 -35.82 15.69
CA SER A 19 -10.48 -35.51 15.10
C SER A 19 -11.65 -36.13 15.87
N PRO A 20 -12.83 -35.50 15.85
CA PRO A 20 -14.02 -36.21 15.41
C PRO A 20 -14.77 -35.52 14.26
N ARG A 21 -15.57 -36.33 13.59
CA ARG A 21 -16.28 -36.16 12.32
C ARG A 21 -17.00 -34.81 12.13
N GLY A 22 -16.92 -34.30 10.90
CA GLY A 22 -18.14 -33.87 10.19
C GLY A 22 -18.42 -32.38 10.05
N MET A 23 -17.46 -31.55 9.65
CA MET A 23 -17.75 -30.36 8.85
C MET A 23 -16.68 -30.26 7.76
N ARG A 24 -17.06 -30.48 6.50
CA ARG A 24 -16.23 -30.03 5.38
C ARG A 24 -16.27 -28.50 5.41
N SER A 25 -15.36 -27.91 6.17
CA SER A 25 -14.95 -26.52 5.96
C SER A 25 -14.42 -26.46 4.54
N THR A 26 -15.21 -25.88 3.64
CA THR A 26 -14.71 -25.38 2.37
C THR A 26 -13.65 -24.36 2.73
N LYS A 27 -12.37 -24.77 2.68
CA LYS A 27 -11.26 -23.82 2.75
C LYS A 27 -11.49 -22.83 1.61
N SER A 28 -11.90 -21.61 1.94
CA SER A 28 -11.91 -20.52 0.97
C SER A 28 -10.47 -20.42 0.47
N ARG A 29 -10.27 -20.71 -0.82
CA ARG A 29 -9.01 -20.45 -1.50
C ARG A 29 -8.98 -18.94 -1.72
N GLY A 30 -8.52 -18.20 -0.72
CA GLY A 30 -8.21 -16.79 -0.90
C GLY A 30 -7.08 -16.65 -1.92
N ILE A 31 -7.21 -15.71 -2.85
CA ILE A 31 -6.13 -15.33 -3.75
C ILE A 31 -5.15 -14.50 -2.90
N ILE A 32 -3.89 -14.92 -2.88
CA ILE A 32 -2.82 -14.17 -2.25
C ILE A 32 -2.11 -13.43 -3.37
N HIS A 33 -2.29 -12.12 -3.45
CA HIS A 33 -1.52 -11.26 -4.32
C HIS A 33 -0.28 -10.78 -3.56
N SER A 34 0.91 -11.08 -4.05
CA SER A 34 2.16 -10.69 -3.41
C SER A 34 2.98 -9.87 -4.40
N VAL A 35 3.25 -8.62 -4.03
CA VAL A 35 4.06 -7.67 -4.79
C VAL A 35 5.44 -7.60 -4.16
N LEU A 36 6.47 -7.86 -4.95
CA LEU A 36 7.87 -7.70 -4.58
C LEU A 36 8.56 -6.89 -5.67
N GLU A 37 8.54 -5.58 -5.52
CA GLU A 37 8.99 -4.65 -6.55
C GLU A 37 10.12 -3.77 -6.06
N LYS A 38 10.96 -3.35 -7.00
CA LYS A 38 12.04 -2.40 -6.77
C LYS A 38 12.10 -1.43 -7.94
N GLY A 39 12.46 -0.19 -7.66
CA GLY A 39 12.77 0.78 -8.69
C GLY A 39 13.07 2.15 -8.14
N THR A 40 12.77 3.17 -8.97
CA THR A 40 13.04 4.57 -8.65
C THR A 40 11.76 5.27 -8.25
N ALA A 41 11.71 5.74 -7.01
CA ALA A 41 10.62 6.56 -6.50
C ALA A 41 10.92 8.05 -6.59
N ARG A 42 9.87 8.83 -6.83
CA ARG A 42 9.86 10.29 -6.84
C ARG A 42 8.76 10.75 -5.90
N LEU A 43 9.15 11.34 -4.79
CA LEU A 43 8.26 11.73 -3.70
C LEU A 43 8.29 13.24 -3.48
N ILE A 44 7.16 13.79 -3.06
CA ILE A 44 6.97 15.16 -2.62
C ILE A 44 6.37 15.08 -1.22
N CYS A 45 6.93 15.86 -0.31
CA CYS A 45 6.32 16.16 0.98
C CYS A 45 5.77 17.58 0.95
N ASP A 46 4.75 17.86 1.73
CA ASP A 46 4.46 19.25 2.10
C ASP A 46 5.55 19.79 3.05
N GLU A 47 5.54 21.11 3.27
CA GLU A 47 6.55 21.80 4.08
C GLU A 47 6.63 21.25 5.51
N ASP A 48 5.48 20.81 6.04
CA ASP A 48 5.35 20.25 7.38
C ASP A 48 5.50 18.72 7.44
N PHE A 49 5.86 18.04 6.35
CA PHE A 49 5.92 16.56 6.26
C PHE A 49 4.66 15.81 6.73
N ARG A 50 3.52 16.48 6.73
CA ARG A 50 2.20 15.94 7.09
C ARG A 50 1.63 15.07 5.99
N THR A 51 1.97 15.37 4.74
CA THR A 51 1.54 14.59 3.59
C THR A 51 2.74 14.17 2.75
N LEU A 52 2.66 12.94 2.24
CA LEU A 52 3.62 12.35 1.32
C LEU A 52 2.87 11.95 0.06
N ARG A 53 3.40 12.32 -1.11
CA ARG A 53 2.82 11.91 -2.40
C ARG A 53 3.92 11.55 -3.36
N GLY A 54 3.67 10.59 -4.24
CA GLY A 54 4.62 10.32 -5.29
C GLY A 54 4.31 9.07 -6.08
N ILE A 55 5.31 8.66 -6.83
CA ILE A 55 5.23 7.50 -7.71
C ILE A 55 6.51 6.68 -7.59
N LEU A 56 6.35 5.36 -7.64
CA LEU A 56 7.41 4.41 -7.90
C LEU A 56 7.27 3.92 -9.33
N ILE A 57 8.36 3.98 -10.09
CA ILE A 57 8.51 3.30 -11.38
C ILE A 57 9.46 2.13 -11.16
N THR A 58 8.98 0.91 -11.37
CA THR A 58 9.76 -0.30 -11.15
C THR A 58 10.83 -0.48 -12.22
N ASP A 59 11.76 -1.39 -11.98
CA ASP A 59 12.76 -1.78 -12.98
C ASP A 59 12.12 -2.45 -14.23
N ASN A 60 10.84 -2.84 -14.15
CA ASN A 60 10.04 -3.39 -15.24
C ASN A 60 9.09 -2.37 -15.90
N ASP A 61 9.21 -1.08 -15.58
CA ASP A 61 8.34 0.02 -16.02
C ASP A 61 6.90 -0.01 -15.46
N ASP A 62 6.60 -0.88 -14.49
CA ASP A 62 5.32 -0.83 -13.75
C ASP A 62 5.27 0.41 -12.85
N THR A 63 4.06 0.88 -12.54
CA THR A 63 3.88 2.11 -11.77
C THR A 63 3.05 1.89 -10.51
N PHE A 64 3.51 2.48 -9.41
CA PHE A 64 2.77 2.48 -8.14
C PHE A 64 2.65 3.90 -7.61
N SER A 65 1.41 4.35 -7.37
CA SER A 65 1.15 5.62 -6.72
C SER A 65 1.25 5.48 -5.21
N ILE A 66 1.86 6.46 -4.55
CA ILE A 66 2.13 6.44 -3.11
C ILE A 66 1.52 7.68 -2.49
N PHE A 67 0.74 7.46 -1.43
CA PHE A 67 0.11 8.52 -0.64
C PHE A 67 0.39 8.24 0.83
N GLY A 68 0.78 9.26 1.57
CA GLY A 68 1.00 9.16 3.00
C GLY A 68 0.35 10.33 3.73
N THR A 69 -0.18 10.05 4.91
CA THR A 69 -0.79 11.03 5.81
C THR A 69 -0.29 10.79 7.22
N LEU A 70 0.21 11.85 7.86
CA LEU A 70 0.66 11.82 9.24
C LEU A 70 -0.48 11.35 10.15
N ARG A 71 -0.17 10.38 11.00
CA ARG A 71 -1.15 9.76 11.91
C ARG A 71 -1.34 10.55 13.21
N SER A 72 -0.27 11.19 13.68
CA SER A 72 -0.27 11.98 14.92
C SER A 72 -0.53 13.46 14.63
N HIS A 73 -1.01 14.17 15.64
CA HIS A 73 -1.07 15.64 15.61
C HIS A 73 0.24 16.30 16.04
N GLU A 74 1.22 15.51 16.48
CA GLU A 74 2.56 16.01 16.81
C GLU A 74 3.27 16.52 15.56
N ASP A 75 3.91 17.68 15.69
CA ASP A 75 4.61 18.28 14.58
C ASP A 75 5.89 17.48 14.26
N PRO A 76 6.03 16.93 13.04
CA PRO A 76 7.18 16.13 12.66
C PRO A 76 8.47 16.96 12.55
N SER A 77 8.38 18.28 12.59
CA SER A 77 9.54 19.17 12.73
C SER A 77 10.17 19.14 14.14
N THR A 78 9.42 18.69 15.15
CA THR A 78 9.90 18.60 16.54
C THR A 78 10.42 17.21 16.90
N SER A 79 9.94 16.17 16.20
CA SER A 79 10.36 14.78 16.38
C SER A 79 11.06 14.31 15.11
N HIS A 80 12.32 13.90 15.21
CA HIS A 80 13.09 13.36 14.06
C HIS A 80 12.46 12.11 13.43
N GLU A 81 11.50 11.47 14.12
CA GLU A 81 10.75 10.33 13.61
C GLU A 81 9.26 10.52 13.88
N PHE A 82 8.42 10.12 12.93
CA PHE A 82 6.96 10.26 13.05
C PHE A 82 6.20 9.13 12.33
N PRO A 83 5.06 8.68 12.89
CA PRO A 83 4.24 7.64 12.27
C PRO A 83 3.36 8.21 11.16
N MET A 84 3.44 7.62 9.97
CA MET A 84 2.63 7.95 8.81
C MET A 84 1.83 6.73 8.35
N ASP A 85 0.55 6.92 8.05
CA ASP A 85 -0.24 5.91 7.34
C ASP A 85 0.01 6.06 5.84
N ILE A 86 0.40 4.98 5.18
CA ILE A 86 0.81 4.97 3.76
C ILE A 86 -0.14 4.08 2.97
N THR A 87 -0.69 4.61 1.89
CA THR A 87 -1.45 3.90 0.88
C THR A 87 -0.62 3.78 -0.40
N ILE A 88 -0.48 2.56 -0.90
CA ILE A 88 0.12 2.27 -2.20
C ILE A 88 -0.98 1.80 -3.14
N VAL A 89 -1.01 2.32 -4.36
CA VAL A 89 -1.96 1.95 -5.41
C VAL A 89 -1.20 1.47 -6.61
N ASP A 90 -1.47 0.24 -7.04
CA ASP A 90 -0.96 -0.32 -8.29
C ASP A 90 -1.59 0.41 -9.48
N GLY A 91 -0.78 0.90 -10.41
CA GLY A 91 -1.22 1.66 -11.57
C GLY A 91 -2.00 0.83 -12.60
N ASP A 92 -1.74 -0.48 -12.65
CA ASP A 92 -2.33 -1.36 -13.66
C ASP A 92 -3.60 -2.04 -13.15
N THR A 93 -3.56 -2.53 -11.91
CA THR A 93 -4.69 -3.26 -11.30
C THR A 93 -5.63 -2.37 -10.49
N ALA A 94 -5.18 -1.15 -10.15
CA ALA A 94 -5.83 -0.27 -9.17
C ALA A 94 -5.96 -0.87 -7.75
N ASP A 95 -5.24 -1.95 -7.47
CA ASP A 95 -5.20 -2.57 -6.15
C ASP A 95 -4.58 -1.62 -5.12
N ARG A 96 -5.14 -1.64 -3.91
CA ARG A 96 -4.74 -0.74 -2.81
C ARG A 96 -4.17 -1.52 -1.64
N TYR A 97 -3.02 -1.07 -1.17
CA TYR A 97 -2.30 -1.62 -0.03
C TYR A 97 -2.17 -0.55 1.04
N GLU A 98 -2.62 -0.84 2.25
CA GLU A 98 -2.55 0.10 3.37
C GLU A 98 -1.53 -0.38 4.40
N LEU A 99 -0.57 0.49 4.70
CA LEU A 99 0.45 0.32 5.70
C LEU A 99 0.20 1.34 6.81
N LEU A 100 -0.12 0.84 7.99
CA LEU A 100 -0.46 1.67 9.14
C LEU A 100 0.77 1.97 10.00
N ALA A 101 0.88 3.19 10.49
CA ALA A 101 1.91 3.64 11.42
C ALA A 101 3.36 3.32 10.95
N VAL A 102 3.64 3.56 9.67
CA VAL A 102 4.99 3.46 9.12
C VAL A 102 5.85 4.56 9.73
N ASN A 103 6.96 4.17 10.37
CA ASN A 103 7.89 5.14 10.94
C ASN A 103 8.69 5.82 9.81
N VAL A 104 8.52 7.13 9.69
CA VAL A 104 9.25 7.98 8.75
C VAL A 104 10.26 8.79 9.54
N THR A 105 11.52 8.76 9.13
CA THR A 105 12.60 9.47 9.79
C THR A 105 13.07 10.64 8.93
N LEU A 106 13.29 11.81 9.53
CA LEU A 106 13.97 12.92 8.87
C LEU A 106 15.47 12.67 8.85
N ASP A 107 16.06 12.90 7.69
CA ASP A 107 17.49 12.78 7.42
C ASP A 107 17.99 14.03 6.68
N HIS A 108 19.30 14.12 6.47
CA HIS A 108 19.94 15.25 5.82
C HIS A 108 20.66 14.81 4.55
N PHE A 109 20.29 15.41 3.42
CA PHE A 109 20.95 15.20 2.14
C PHE A 109 21.83 16.40 1.80
N GLN A 110 23.14 16.17 1.68
CA GLN A 110 24.07 17.17 1.20
C GLN A 110 24.21 17.06 -0.32
N HIS A 111 23.82 18.10 -1.03
CA HIS A 111 23.92 18.12 -2.49
C HIS A 111 25.41 18.12 -2.90
N PRO A 112 25.85 17.19 -3.77
CA PRO A 112 27.28 16.96 -4.03
C PRO A 112 28.00 18.14 -4.68
N VAL A 113 27.29 18.97 -5.46
CA VAL A 113 27.86 20.13 -6.17
C VAL A 113 27.70 21.45 -5.40
N THR A 114 26.50 21.76 -4.95
CA THR A 114 26.20 23.05 -4.29
C THR A 114 26.54 23.06 -2.80
N LEU A 115 26.81 21.89 -2.20
CA LEU A 115 26.98 21.70 -0.76
C LEU A 115 25.77 22.14 0.09
N ALA A 116 24.64 22.42 -0.57
CA ALA A 116 23.40 22.77 0.10
C ALA A 116 22.87 21.55 0.86
N GLU A 117 22.41 21.79 2.07
CA GLU A 117 21.80 20.78 2.92
C GLU A 117 20.29 20.82 2.77
N HIS A 118 19.69 19.66 2.57
CA HIS A 118 18.25 19.50 2.42
C HIS A 118 17.77 18.48 3.45
N THR A 119 16.75 18.85 4.23
CA THR A 119 15.98 17.89 5.01
C THR A 119 15.24 16.96 4.03
N VAL A 120 15.42 15.66 4.21
CA VAL A 120 14.82 14.61 3.40
C VAL A 120 14.17 13.58 4.30
N ILE A 121 13.39 12.68 3.71
CA ILE A 121 12.82 11.54 4.43
C ILE A 121 13.61 10.27 4.12
N LYS A 122 13.59 9.37 5.10
CA LYS A 122 14.03 7.99 4.99
C LYS A 122 12.96 7.11 5.63
N ILE A 123 12.69 5.98 5.00
CA ILE A 123 11.66 5.04 5.45
C ILE A 123 12.28 3.65 5.45
N ASP A 124 12.33 3.02 6.61
CA ASP A 124 12.83 1.65 6.78
C ASP A 124 11.75 0.77 7.40
N HIS A 125 10.81 0.35 6.57
CA HIS A 125 9.74 -0.57 6.96
C HIS A 125 9.90 -1.91 6.21
N PRO A 126 9.60 -3.07 6.82
CA PRO A 126 9.78 -4.38 6.17
C PRO A 126 9.07 -4.52 4.82
N ALA A 127 7.88 -3.92 4.70
CA ALA A 127 7.06 -3.91 3.50
C ALA A 127 7.38 -2.75 2.53
N PHE A 128 8.10 -1.73 2.99
CA PHE A 128 8.25 -0.47 2.26
C PHE A 128 9.52 0.24 2.69
N LYS A 129 10.52 0.29 1.82
CA LYS A 129 11.79 0.94 2.09
C LYS A 129 12.05 2.03 1.07
N PHE A 130 12.48 3.19 1.54
CA PHE A 130 12.85 4.31 0.69
C PHE A 130 14.03 5.07 1.27
N HIS A 131 14.98 5.42 0.40
CA HIS A 131 16.10 6.28 0.74
C HIS A 131 16.36 7.28 -0.38
N THR A 132 16.43 8.56 -0.01
CA THR A 132 16.67 9.66 -0.94
C THR A 132 18.13 9.63 -1.43
N THR A 133 18.31 9.63 -2.74
CA THR A 133 19.63 9.68 -3.40
C THR A 133 19.88 10.97 -4.16
N GLU A 134 18.82 11.69 -4.53
CA GLU A 134 18.87 12.96 -5.23
C GLU A 134 17.70 13.84 -4.80
N VAL A 135 17.92 15.16 -4.76
CA VAL A 135 16.88 16.16 -4.50
C VAL A 135 16.79 17.10 -5.70
N LEU A 136 15.62 17.13 -6.34
CA LEU A 136 15.35 18.05 -7.44
C LEU A 136 14.66 19.30 -6.89
N ILE A 137 15.11 20.47 -7.35
CA ILE A 137 14.57 21.79 -6.97
C ILE A 137 14.35 22.68 -8.21
N GLY A 138 13.45 23.65 -8.11
CA GLY A 138 13.11 24.60 -9.18
C GLY A 138 12.65 23.88 -10.46
N ASN A 139 13.09 24.34 -11.62
CA ASN A 139 12.66 23.79 -12.92
C ASN A 139 12.81 22.26 -13.06
N LYS A 140 13.82 21.66 -12.41
CA LYS A 140 14.00 20.20 -12.43
C LYS A 140 12.89 19.49 -11.65
N ALA A 141 12.48 20.07 -10.51
CA ALA A 141 11.35 19.58 -9.74
C ALA A 141 10.06 19.71 -10.56
N ASP A 142 9.81 20.87 -11.17
CA ASP A 142 8.60 21.11 -11.96
C ASP A 142 8.43 20.11 -13.10
N VAL A 143 9.52 19.82 -13.83
CA VAL A 143 9.52 18.80 -14.89
C VAL A 143 9.20 17.42 -14.33
N ALA A 144 9.76 17.05 -13.18
CA ALA A 144 9.47 15.76 -12.56
C ALA A 144 8.01 15.67 -12.08
N ILE A 145 7.49 16.73 -11.46
CA ILE A 145 6.11 16.82 -11.01
C ILE A 145 5.15 16.66 -12.19
N HIS A 146 5.37 17.44 -13.26
CA HIS A 146 4.52 17.42 -14.45
C HIS A 146 4.57 16.07 -15.17
N ARG A 147 5.72 15.40 -15.18
CA ARG A 147 5.89 14.14 -15.92
C ARG A 147 5.38 12.92 -15.15
N PHE A 148 5.48 12.91 -13.83
CA PHE A 148 5.39 11.67 -13.06
C PHE A 148 4.39 11.69 -11.90
N ILE A 149 3.97 12.85 -11.39
CA ILE A 149 3.18 12.92 -10.16
C ILE A 149 1.79 13.49 -10.46
N ASP A 150 1.61 14.81 -10.33
CA ASP A 150 0.41 15.51 -10.78
C ASP A 150 0.82 16.98 -11.00
N PRO A 151 0.59 17.54 -12.20
CA PRO A 151 0.93 18.92 -12.54
C PRO A 151 0.35 19.96 -11.57
N LYS A 152 -0.76 19.68 -10.89
CA LYS A 152 -1.36 20.60 -9.90
C LYS A 152 -0.40 20.97 -8.77
N PHE A 153 0.57 20.12 -8.49
CA PHE A 153 1.57 20.38 -7.46
C PHE A 153 2.73 21.23 -7.94
N SER A 154 2.82 21.61 -9.23
CA SER A 154 3.97 22.38 -9.76
C SER A 154 3.94 23.88 -9.44
N HIS A 155 2.82 24.40 -8.89
CA HIS A 155 2.61 25.83 -8.69
C HIS A 155 2.79 26.31 -7.24
N GLU A 156 3.09 25.41 -6.31
CA GLU A 156 3.41 25.77 -4.93
C GLU A 156 4.90 26.11 -4.86
N ASN A 157 5.22 27.31 -4.37
CA ASN A 157 6.60 27.78 -4.25
C ASN A 157 7.43 26.79 -3.41
N GLU A 158 8.69 26.61 -3.79
CA GLU A 158 9.71 25.84 -3.04
C GLU A 158 9.54 24.30 -2.98
N LYS A 159 8.77 23.70 -3.91
CA LYS A 159 8.66 22.25 -3.95
C LYS A 159 9.97 21.55 -4.33
N LYS A 160 10.32 20.60 -3.47
CA LYS A 160 11.46 19.69 -3.63
C LYS A 160 10.91 18.32 -3.99
N VAL A 161 11.48 17.68 -5.02
CA VAL A 161 11.18 16.28 -5.34
C VAL A 161 12.34 15.42 -4.84
N LEU A 162 12.02 14.51 -3.93
CA LEU A 162 12.94 13.53 -3.38
C LEU A 162 12.97 12.33 -4.31
N VAL A 163 14.13 12.03 -4.88
CA VAL A 163 14.34 10.91 -5.79
C VAL A 163 15.20 9.87 -5.10
N GLY A 164 14.78 8.62 -5.15
CA GLY A 164 15.45 7.57 -4.37
C GLY A 164 15.09 6.17 -4.81
N GLN A 165 15.89 5.21 -4.35
CA GLN A 165 15.60 3.80 -4.51
C GLN A 165 14.49 3.39 -3.55
N MET A 166 13.53 2.63 -4.06
CA MET A 166 12.42 2.11 -3.27
C MET A 166 12.29 0.60 -3.44
N THR A 167 11.90 -0.08 -2.36
CA THR A 167 11.54 -1.50 -2.38
C THR A 167 10.18 -1.68 -1.73
N LEU A 168 9.27 -2.33 -2.46
CA LEU A 168 7.91 -2.63 -2.06
C LEU A 168 7.76 -4.14 -1.87
N LYS A 169 7.25 -4.55 -0.71
CA LYS A 169 6.97 -5.94 -0.34
C LYS A 169 5.60 -6.03 0.32
N VAL A 170 4.53 -6.01 -0.46
CA VAL A 170 3.17 -6.03 0.06
C VAL A 170 2.45 -7.31 -0.34
N VAL A 171 1.69 -7.87 0.59
CA VAL A 171 0.88 -9.08 0.37
C VAL A 171 -0.57 -8.72 0.66
N ALA A 172 -1.42 -8.78 -0.35
CA ALA A 172 -2.87 -8.73 -0.19
C ALA A 172 -3.40 -10.16 -0.13
N GLN A 173 -4.15 -10.46 0.93
CA GLN A 173 -4.90 -11.71 1.04
C GLN A 173 -6.38 -11.41 0.83
N GLU A 174 -6.91 -11.79 -0.33
CA GLU A 174 -8.34 -11.70 -0.57
C GLU A 174 -9.05 -12.78 0.24
N ARG A 175 -9.69 -12.38 1.35
CA ARG A 175 -10.66 -13.24 2.02
C ARG A 175 -11.97 -13.12 1.26
N THR A 176 -12.20 -14.04 0.33
CA THR A 176 -13.55 -14.27 -0.19
C THR A 176 -14.44 -14.56 1.02
N ALA A 177 -15.37 -13.63 1.32
CA ALA A 177 -16.38 -13.87 2.33
C ALA A 177 -17.10 -15.18 1.97
N PRO A 178 -17.35 -16.08 2.94
CA PRO A 178 -18.10 -17.29 2.64
C PRO A 178 -19.44 -16.87 2.05
N THR A 179 -19.73 -17.31 0.81
CA THR A 179 -21.03 -17.10 0.19
C THR A 179 -22.07 -17.70 1.11
N THR A 180 -22.85 -16.83 1.76
CA THR A 180 -23.93 -17.29 2.64
C THR A 180 -25.04 -17.76 1.72
N ARG A 181 -25.03 -19.04 1.37
CA ARG A 181 -26.12 -19.66 0.61
C ARG A 181 -27.36 -19.59 1.51
N ARG A 182 -28.26 -18.64 1.23
CA ARG A 182 -29.58 -18.61 1.85
C ARG A 182 -30.30 -19.88 1.41
N LEU A 183 -30.57 -20.78 2.36
CA LEU A 183 -31.58 -21.81 2.17
C LEU A 183 -32.93 -21.11 2.31
N SER A 184 -33.71 -21.07 1.24
CA SER A 184 -35.11 -20.64 1.30
C SER A 184 -35.90 -21.67 2.10
N GLU A 185 -36.43 -21.27 3.26
CA GLU A 185 -37.37 -22.09 4.02
C GLU A 185 -38.72 -22.09 3.30
N CYS A 186 -39.13 -23.25 2.79
CA CYS A 186 -40.49 -23.45 2.31
C CYS A 186 -41.48 -23.40 3.48
N LEU A 187 -42.22 -22.30 3.61
CA LEU A 187 -43.25 -22.11 4.65
C LEU A 187 -44.58 -22.83 4.34
N SER A 188 -44.62 -23.79 3.42
CA SER A 188 -45.85 -24.52 3.08
C SER A 188 -45.72 -26.03 3.35
N PRO A 189 -46.74 -26.66 3.94
CA PRO A 189 -46.72 -28.09 4.29
C PRO A 189 -46.85 -29.04 3.06
N SER A 190 -46.72 -28.53 1.83
CA SER A 190 -46.89 -29.32 0.60
C SER A 190 -45.73 -29.18 -0.40
N CYS A 191 -44.59 -28.58 -0.02
CA CYS A 191 -43.42 -28.50 -0.90
C CYS A 191 -42.57 -29.78 -0.79
N THR A 192 -42.77 -30.71 -1.73
CA THR A 192 -41.91 -31.90 -1.96
C THR A 192 -41.04 -31.74 -3.21
N GLU A 193 -40.66 -30.53 -3.58
CA GLU A 193 -39.71 -30.30 -4.67
C GLU A 193 -38.53 -29.47 -4.15
N GLU A 194 -37.34 -30.06 -4.20
CA GLU A 194 -36.07 -29.35 -4.05
C GLU A 194 -35.94 -28.37 -5.22
N VAL A 195 -36.40 -27.14 -5.04
CA VAL A 195 -36.15 -26.07 -6.01
C VAL A 195 -34.67 -25.70 -5.92
N ILE A 196 -33.87 -26.24 -6.84
CA ILE A 196 -32.52 -25.77 -7.09
C ILE A 196 -32.66 -24.45 -7.85
N GLU A 197 -32.49 -23.32 -7.17
CA GLU A 197 -32.31 -22.05 -7.87
C GLU A 197 -31.02 -22.13 -8.70
N GLN A 198 -31.21 -22.28 -10.01
CA GLN A 198 -30.20 -22.09 -11.03
C GLN A 198 -30.02 -20.57 -11.18
N THR A 199 -28.94 -20.03 -10.63
CA THR A 199 -28.54 -18.66 -10.95
C THR A 199 -28.06 -18.65 -12.39
N ASP A 200 -28.84 -18.04 -13.28
CA ASP A 200 -28.39 -17.62 -14.60
C ASP A 200 -27.32 -16.54 -14.41
N ASP A 201 -26.09 -16.99 -14.25
CA ASP A 201 -24.90 -16.17 -14.46
C ASP A 201 -24.66 -16.17 -15.98
N PHE A 202 -25.51 -15.42 -16.68
CA PHE A 202 -25.33 -15.08 -18.09
C PHE A 202 -25.23 -13.57 -18.22
N LEU A 203 -24.10 -13.18 -18.82
CA LEU A 203 -23.73 -11.95 -19.52
C LEU A 203 -22.51 -11.28 -18.86
N ALA A 204 -21.38 -11.22 -19.56
CA ALA A 204 -21.16 -10.54 -20.85
C ALA A 204 -21.29 -9.03 -20.74
#